data_AF-A0A9E4FAT1-F1
#
_entry.id   AF-A0A9E4FAT1-F1
#
_cell.length_a   1.000
_cell.length_b   1.000
_cell.length_c   1.000
_cell.angle_alpha   90.00
_cell.angle_beta   90.00
_cell.angle_gamma   90.00
#
_symmetry.space_group_name_H-M   'P 1'
#
loop_
_entity.id
_entity.type
_entity.pdbx_description
1 polymer ?
#
loop_
_entity_poly.entity_id
_entity_poly.type
_entity_poly.pdbx_seq_one_letter_code
_entity_poly.pdbx_strand_id
1 'polypeptide(L)'
;DAQDYELLAAPTIGHPLGTDNVGRDVLSRIIVGARISMVVGLSTVILAAVIGIVLGVAAGYYGGWMDMIVMRLIDILWAFPNFILAVMLVAIFGLGLANVIVAIALAYIDDFARVIRGMVLMLKEEDFGRIAGSCSSTSSPMRCRL
;
A
#
# COMPACT_ATOMS: atom_id res chain seq x y z
N ASP A 1 20.46 38.29 -6.30
CA ASP A 1 19.67 37.51 -5.33
C ASP A 1 20.56 36.50 -4.64
N ALA A 2 21.36 36.99 -3.69
CA ALA A 2 22.24 36.18 -2.86
C ALA A 2 21.36 35.54 -1.78
N GLN A 3 21.23 34.22 -1.79
CA GLN A 3 20.72 33.51 -0.62
C GLN A 3 21.77 33.64 0.48
N ASP A 4 21.43 34.33 1.57
CA ASP A 4 22.29 34.54 2.73
C ASP A 4 22.63 33.18 3.39
N TYR A 5 23.72 32.57 2.94
CA TYR A 5 24.30 31.35 3.52
C TYR A 5 24.98 31.59 4.88
N GLU A 6 24.98 32.84 5.38
CA GLU A 6 25.51 33.18 6.70
C GLU A 6 24.72 32.57 7.87
N LEU A 7 23.48 32.10 7.63
CA LEU A 7 22.63 31.44 8.64
C LEU A 7 22.83 29.92 8.73
N LEU A 8 23.55 29.29 7.80
CA LEU A 8 23.84 27.86 7.84
C LEU A 8 25.07 27.61 8.73
N ALA A 9 24.86 27.55 10.04
CA ALA A 9 25.96 27.24 10.96
C ALA A 9 26.52 25.83 10.68
N ALA A 10 27.85 25.75 10.52
CA ALA A 10 28.58 24.49 10.36
C ALA A 10 28.39 23.55 11.58
N PRO A 11 28.54 22.22 11.39
CA PRO A 11 28.39 21.24 12.46
C PRO A 11 29.20 21.61 13.70
N THR A 12 28.54 21.76 14.84
CA THR A 12 29.16 22.11 16.13
C THR A 12 28.65 21.18 17.24
N ILE A 13 29.32 21.14 18.39
CA ILE A 13 28.96 20.24 19.51
C ILE A 13 27.49 20.44 19.97
N GLY A 14 26.96 21.67 19.87
CA GLY A 14 25.55 21.96 20.15
C GLY A 14 24.58 21.74 18.97
N HIS A 15 25.10 21.73 17.73
CA HIS A 15 24.34 21.56 16.49
C HIS A 15 25.07 20.55 15.59
N PRO A 16 25.02 19.25 15.92
CA PRO A 16 25.82 18.22 15.25
C PRO A 16 25.50 18.05 13.76
N LEU A 17 24.31 18.44 13.32
CA LEU A 17 23.92 18.50 11.90
C LEU A 17 23.80 19.93 11.36
N GLY A 18 24.30 20.92 12.10
CA GLY A 18 24.18 22.33 11.76
C GLY A 18 22.78 22.90 12.03
N THR A 19 22.55 24.09 11.50
CA THR A 19 21.29 24.83 11.66
C THR A 19 20.59 25.04 10.32
N ASP A 20 19.27 25.12 10.35
CA ASP A 20 18.44 25.45 9.18
C ASP A 20 18.59 26.94 8.79
N ASN A 21 17.98 27.35 7.68
CA ASN A 21 17.98 28.74 7.16
C ASN A 21 17.43 29.81 8.13
N VAL A 22 17.00 29.41 9.34
CA VAL A 22 16.46 30.25 10.41
C VAL A 22 17.24 30.03 11.73
N GLY A 23 18.42 29.38 11.70
CA GLY A 23 19.25 29.14 12.88
C GLY A 23 18.75 28.07 13.85
N ARG A 24 17.79 27.21 13.43
CA ARG A 24 17.22 26.13 14.26
C ARG A 24 17.97 24.82 14.08
N ASP A 25 18.14 24.03 15.15
CA ASP A 25 18.80 22.72 15.09
C ASP A 25 18.10 21.75 14.10
N VAL A 26 18.87 21.24 13.15
CA VAL A 26 18.41 20.28 12.14
C VAL A 26 18.26 18.89 12.76
N LEU A 27 19.16 18.49 13.67
CA LEU A 27 19.13 17.15 14.26
C LEU A 27 17.84 16.94 15.05
N SER A 28 17.49 17.86 15.95
CA SER A 28 16.25 17.81 16.72
C SER A 28 15.02 17.72 15.82
N ARG A 29 14.99 18.48 14.70
CA ARG A 29 13.87 18.45 13.76
C ARG A 29 13.74 17.12 13.03
N ILE A 30 14.85 16.50 12.63
CA ILE A 30 14.85 15.17 12.01
C ILE A 30 14.33 14.13 13.00
N ILE A 31 14.77 14.15 14.25
CA ILE A 31 14.32 13.19 15.27
C ILE A 31 12.80 13.31 15.51
N VAL A 32 12.30 14.54 15.65
CA VAL A 32 10.86 14.79 15.84
C VAL A 32 10.07 14.41 14.59
N GLY A 33 10.57 14.76 13.40
CA GLY A 33 9.94 14.40 12.13
C GLY A 33 9.90 12.88 11.89
N ALA A 34 10.99 12.17 12.19
CA ALA A 34 11.09 10.73 12.04
C ALA A 34 10.05 9.98 12.87
N ARG A 35 9.77 10.44 14.10
CA ARG A 35 8.70 9.88 14.94
C ARG A 35 7.34 9.97 14.26
N ILE A 36 7.00 11.13 13.69
CA ILE A 36 5.73 11.35 13.00
C ILE A 36 5.66 10.49 11.74
N SER A 37 6.73 10.47 10.93
CA SER A 37 6.81 9.68 9.71
C SER A 37 6.66 8.18 9.97
N MET A 38 7.29 7.65 11.04
CA MET A 38 7.11 6.26 11.43
C MET A 38 5.68 5.96 11.84
N VAL A 39 5.07 6.80 12.68
CA VAL A 39 3.68 6.58 13.13
C VAL A 39 2.72 6.60 11.94
N VAL A 40 2.85 7.58 11.05
CA VAL A 40 2.01 7.70 9.87
C VAL A 40 2.23 6.50 8.94
N GLY A 41 3.47 6.22 8.55
CA GLY A 41 3.79 5.13 7.61
C GLY A 41 3.41 3.75 8.13
N LEU A 42 3.63 3.46 9.41
CA LEU A 42 3.28 2.16 9.98
C LEU A 42 1.75 2.00 10.08
N SER A 43 1.05 3.05 10.53
CA SER A 43 -0.41 3.01 10.69
C SER A 43 -1.13 2.90 9.35
N THR A 44 -0.66 3.63 8.32
CA THR A 44 -1.24 3.58 6.97
C THR A 44 -1.09 2.21 6.36
N VAL A 45 0.11 1.62 6.42
CA VAL A 45 0.41 0.31 5.84
C VAL A 45 -0.41 -0.78 6.52
N ILE A 46 -0.49 -0.78 7.86
CA ILE A 46 -1.28 -1.77 8.59
C ILE A 46 -2.76 -1.67 8.20
N LEU A 47 -3.31 -0.45 8.17
CA LEU A 47 -4.72 -0.24 7.84
C LEU A 47 -5.05 -0.65 6.39
N ALA A 48 -4.22 -0.23 5.44
CA ALA A 48 -4.37 -0.58 4.03
C ALA A 48 -4.22 -2.08 3.81
N ALA A 49 -3.25 -2.73 4.47
CA ALA A 49 -3.05 -4.17 4.39
C ALA A 49 -4.25 -4.93 4.93
N VAL A 50 -4.77 -4.59 6.12
CA VAL A 50 -5.93 -5.29 6.71
C VAL A 50 -7.14 -5.21 5.78
N ILE A 51 -7.48 -4.01 5.30
CA ILE A 51 -8.65 -3.82 4.45
C ILE A 51 -8.44 -4.47 3.07
N GLY A 52 -7.27 -4.25 2.46
CA GLY A 52 -6.90 -4.79 1.16
C GLY A 52 -6.84 -6.32 1.15
N ILE A 53 -6.29 -6.95 2.19
CA ILE A 53 -6.26 -8.41 2.33
C ILE A 53 -7.69 -8.96 2.40
N VAL A 54 -8.56 -8.37 3.23
CA VAL A 54 -9.95 -8.83 3.36
C VAL A 54 -10.69 -8.73 2.02
N LEU A 55 -10.53 -7.61 1.30
CA LEU A 55 -11.13 -7.43 -0.03
C LEU A 55 -10.54 -8.38 -1.07
N GLY A 56 -9.23 -8.57 -1.09
CA GLY A 56 -8.53 -9.46 -2.03
C GLY A 56 -8.91 -10.92 -1.83
N VAL A 57 -9.02 -11.39 -0.58
CA VAL A 57 -9.49 -12.73 -0.24
C VAL A 57 -10.95 -12.91 -0.66
N ALA A 58 -11.82 -11.93 -0.34
CA ALA A 58 -13.23 -12.01 -0.73
C ALA A 58 -13.39 -12.07 -2.25
N ALA A 59 -12.69 -11.21 -3.00
CA ALA A 59 -12.74 -11.21 -4.46
C ALA A 59 -12.20 -12.52 -5.07
N GLY A 60 -11.05 -13.01 -4.58
CA GLY A 60 -10.43 -14.25 -5.07
C GLY A 60 -11.22 -15.52 -4.73
N TYR A 61 -11.88 -15.57 -3.56
CA TYR A 61 -12.61 -16.74 -3.10
C TYR A 61 -13.96 -16.91 -3.82
N TYR A 62 -14.81 -15.88 -3.76
CA TYR A 62 -16.17 -15.95 -4.32
C TYR A 62 -16.16 -15.96 -5.85
N GLY A 63 -15.22 -15.24 -6.48
CA GLY A 63 -15.13 -15.13 -7.94
C GLY A 63 -16.40 -14.57 -8.59
N GLY A 64 -16.42 -14.54 -9.93
CA GLY A 64 -17.61 -14.16 -10.70
C GLY A 64 -17.91 -12.65 -10.69
N TRP A 65 -19.19 -12.29 -10.56
CA TRP A 65 -19.67 -10.90 -10.70
C TRP A 65 -19.18 -9.96 -9.57
N MET A 66 -19.08 -10.43 -8.33
CA MET A 66 -18.55 -9.65 -7.21
C MET A 66 -17.08 -9.28 -7.42
N ASP A 67 -16.28 -10.26 -7.85
CA ASP A 67 -14.87 -10.04 -8.20
C ASP A 67 -14.73 -9.00 -9.32
N MET A 68 -15.56 -9.11 -10.36
CA MET A 68 -15.57 -8.14 -11.47
C MET A 68 -15.86 -6.72 -11.00
N ILE A 69 -16.84 -6.52 -10.10
CA ILE A 69 -17.20 -5.19 -9.57
C ILE A 69 -16.06 -4.63 -8.70
N VAL A 70 -15.56 -5.43 -7.74
CA VAL A 70 -14.50 -5.00 -6.82
C VAL A 70 -13.25 -4.62 -7.61
N MET A 71 -12.90 -5.39 -8.62
CA MET A 71 -11.69 -5.17 -9.40
C MET A 71 -11.86 -4.03 -10.39
N ARG A 72 -13.09 -3.77 -10.88
CA ARG A 72 -13.40 -2.54 -11.61
C ARG A 72 -13.16 -1.29 -10.75
N LEU A 73 -13.60 -1.31 -9.49
CA LEU A 73 -13.38 -0.20 -8.57
C LEU A 73 -11.88 0.02 -8.31
N ILE A 74 -11.13 -1.07 -8.10
CA ILE A 74 -9.68 -1.02 -7.92
C ILE A 74 -8.97 -0.50 -9.19
N ASP A 75 -9.44 -0.86 -10.40
CA ASP A 75 -8.92 -0.32 -11.66
C ASP A 75 -9.18 1.18 -11.83
N ILE A 76 -10.32 1.67 -11.34
CA ILE A 76 -10.62 3.11 -11.31
C ILE A 76 -9.68 3.85 -10.34
N LEU A 77 -9.38 3.25 -9.18
CA LEU A 77 -8.43 3.82 -8.21
C LEU A 77 -7.00 3.87 -8.79
N TRP A 78 -6.53 2.79 -9.41
CA TRP A 78 -5.21 2.70 -10.06
C TRP A 78 -5.02 3.63 -11.27
N ALA A 79 -6.10 4.07 -11.91
CA ALA A 79 -6.01 4.96 -13.06
C ALA A 79 -5.42 6.34 -12.69
N PHE A 80 -5.48 6.72 -11.41
CA PHE A 80 -4.91 7.95 -10.90
C PHE A 80 -3.62 7.65 -10.13
N PRO A 81 -2.55 8.47 -10.30
CA PRO A 81 -1.37 8.34 -9.46
C PRO A 81 -1.74 8.43 -7.96
N ASN A 82 -1.31 7.46 -7.15
CA ASN A 82 -1.71 7.33 -5.73
C ASN A 82 -1.46 8.61 -4.92
N PHE A 83 -0.40 9.35 -5.25
CA PHE A 83 -0.10 10.63 -4.60
C PHE A 83 -1.21 11.68 -4.81
N ILE A 84 -1.71 11.80 -6.04
CA ILE A 84 -2.78 12.76 -6.36
C ILE A 84 -4.06 12.37 -5.64
N LEU A 85 -4.39 11.08 -5.62
CA LEU A 85 -5.57 10.56 -4.93
C LEU A 85 -5.49 10.77 -3.42
N ALA A 86 -4.32 10.52 -2.81
CA ALA A 86 -4.11 10.79 -1.38
C ALA A 86 -4.27 12.27 -1.04
N VAL A 87 -3.67 13.19 -1.82
CA VAL A 87 -3.79 14.63 -1.58
C VAL A 87 -5.24 15.10 -1.78
N MET A 88 -5.96 14.57 -2.77
CA MET A 88 -7.38 14.85 -2.99
C MET A 88 -8.22 14.42 -1.78
N LEU A 89 -8.00 13.21 -1.26
CA LEU A 89 -8.71 12.71 -0.08
C LEU A 89 -8.40 13.54 1.17
N VAL A 90 -7.15 13.97 1.36
CA VAL A 90 -6.79 14.89 2.45
C VAL A 90 -7.49 16.23 2.30
N ALA A 91 -7.60 16.77 1.08
CA ALA A 91 -8.32 18.01 0.84
C ALA A 91 -9.82 17.90 1.19
N ILE A 92 -10.43 16.73 0.98
CA ILE A 92 -11.84 16.47 1.30
C ILE A 92 -12.04 16.26 2.80
N PHE A 93 -11.22 15.42 3.44
CA PHE A 93 -11.35 15.11 4.88
C PHE A 93 -10.83 16.22 5.79
N GLY A 94 -10.00 17.13 5.27
CA GLY A 94 -9.41 18.24 6.00
C GLY A 94 -8.07 17.91 6.65
N LEU A 95 -7.41 18.95 7.18
CA LEU A 95 -6.08 18.87 7.76
C LEU A 95 -6.11 18.14 9.12
N GLY A 96 -5.35 17.05 9.25
CA GLY A 96 -5.18 16.33 10.50
C GLY A 96 -4.39 15.03 10.32
N LEU A 97 -3.61 14.62 11.33
CA LEU A 97 -2.79 13.41 11.24
C LEU A 97 -3.62 12.17 10.96
N ALA A 98 -4.77 12.02 11.63
CA ALA A 98 -5.67 10.88 11.43
C ALA A 98 -6.27 10.86 10.00
N ASN A 99 -6.68 12.03 9.50
CA ASN A 99 -7.25 12.16 8.16
C ASN A 99 -6.22 11.83 7.08
N VAL A 100 -4.97 12.27 7.26
CA VAL A 100 -3.85 11.92 6.38
C VAL A 100 -3.60 10.42 6.38
N ILE A 101 -3.63 9.77 7.56
CA ILE A 101 -3.46 8.32 7.67
C ILE A 101 -4.58 7.59 6.91
N VAL A 102 -5.85 7.99 7.10
CA VAL A 102 -6.98 7.35 6.41
C VAL A 102 -6.94 7.59 4.90
N ALA A 103 -6.65 8.82 4.47
CA ALA A 103 -6.55 9.18 3.06
C ALA A 103 -5.46 8.38 2.33
N ILE A 104 -4.27 8.29 2.92
CA ILE A 104 -3.17 7.49 2.37
C ILE A 104 -3.56 6.02 2.39
N ALA A 105 -4.10 5.49 3.50
CA ALA A 105 -4.48 4.09 3.56
C ALA A 105 -5.47 3.71 2.46
N LEU A 106 -6.51 4.51 2.23
CA LEU A 106 -7.49 4.29 1.16
C LEU A 106 -6.86 4.30 -0.23
N ALA A 107 -5.85 5.15 -0.45
CA ALA A 107 -5.12 5.26 -1.71
C ALA A 107 -4.18 4.09 -2.01
N TYR A 108 -3.94 3.19 -1.04
CA TYR A 108 -3.08 2.02 -1.19
C TYR A 108 -3.82 0.69 -1.00
N ILE A 109 -5.15 0.69 -0.80
CA ILE A 109 -5.95 -0.54 -0.60
C ILE A 109 -5.89 -1.45 -1.83
N ASP A 110 -5.92 -0.86 -3.01
CA ASP A 110 -5.87 -1.49 -4.31
C ASP A 110 -4.61 -2.33 -4.52
N ASP A 111 -3.43 -1.83 -4.12
CA ASP A 111 -2.17 -2.55 -4.22
C ASP A 111 -2.22 -3.87 -3.44
N PHE A 112 -2.65 -3.81 -2.18
CA PHE A 112 -2.79 -5.02 -1.35
C PHE A 112 -3.88 -5.96 -1.87
N ALA A 113 -5.02 -5.43 -2.29
CA ALA A 113 -6.14 -6.23 -2.78
C ALA A 113 -5.79 -7.02 -4.05
N ARG A 114 -5.06 -6.42 -5.00
CA ARG A 114 -4.61 -7.08 -6.24
C ARG A 114 -3.63 -8.21 -5.95
N VAL A 115 -2.63 -7.94 -5.10
CA VAL A 115 -1.59 -8.93 -4.75
C VAL A 115 -2.22 -10.16 -4.09
N ILE A 116 -3.10 -9.94 -3.12
CA ILE A 116 -3.75 -11.04 -2.38
C ILE A 116 -4.73 -11.80 -3.25
N ARG A 117 -5.50 -11.13 -4.11
CA ARG A 117 -6.34 -11.81 -5.10
C ARG A 117 -5.50 -12.73 -5.99
N GLY A 118 -4.36 -12.25 -6.49
CA GLY A 118 -3.44 -13.05 -7.28
C GLY A 118 -2.99 -14.31 -6.55
N MET A 119 -2.62 -14.19 -5.27
CA MET A 119 -2.24 -15.33 -4.43
C MET A 119 -3.39 -16.34 -4.25
N VAL A 120 -4.61 -15.87 -4.01
CA VAL A 120 -5.78 -16.74 -3.84
C VAL A 120 -6.13 -17.49 -5.12
N LEU A 121 -6.02 -16.83 -6.28
CA LEU A 121 -6.24 -17.48 -7.58
C LEU A 121 -5.17 -18.55 -7.86
N MET A 122 -3.89 -18.27 -7.57
CA MET A 122 -2.83 -19.29 -7.69
C MET A 122 -3.11 -20.50 -6.80
N LEU A 123 -3.49 -20.29 -5.54
CA LEU A 123 -3.80 -21.38 -4.61
C LEU A 123 -4.96 -22.25 -5.12
N LYS A 124 -5.96 -21.60 -5.72
CA LYS A 124 -7.12 -22.27 -6.30
C LYS A 124 -6.72 -23.11 -7.52
N GLU A 125 -5.86 -22.60 -8.40
CA GLU A 125 -5.32 -23.35 -9.54
C GLU A 125 -4.45 -24.55 -9.11
N GLU A 126 -3.64 -24.40 -8.07
CA GLU A 126 -2.83 -25.50 -7.51
C GLU A 126 -3.69 -26.63 -6.94
N ASP A 127 -4.77 -26.30 -6.22
CA ASP A 127 -5.70 -27.30 -5.69
C ASP A 127 -6.44 -28.04 -6.82
N PHE A 128 -6.86 -27.33 -7.88
CA PHE A 128 -7.43 -27.98 -9.06
C PHE A 128 -6.42 -28.85 -9.81
N GLY A 129 -5.16 -28.41 -9.94
CA GLY A 129 -4.08 -29.18 -10.55
C GLY A 129 -3.77 -30.47 -9.79
N ARG A 130 -3.81 -30.44 -8.45
CA ARG A 130 -3.65 -31.63 -7.60
C ARG A 130 -4.81 -32.62 -7.74
N ILE A 131 -6.04 -32.14 -7.79
CA ILE A 131 -7.22 -33.02 -7.98
C ILE A 131 -7.15 -33.69 -9.35
N ALA A 132 -6.88 -32.93 -10.43
CA ALA A 132 -6.73 -33.48 -11.78
C ALA A 132 -5.57 -34.48 -11.90
N GLY A 133 -4.42 -34.19 -11.28
CA GLY A 133 -3.28 -35.11 -11.19
C GLY A 133 -3.61 -36.39 -10.42
N SER A 134 -4.36 -36.29 -9.31
CA SER A 134 -4.78 -37.46 -8.53
C SER A 134 -5.76 -38.35 -9.31
N CYS A 135 -6.70 -37.76 -10.07
CA CYS A 135 -7.63 -38.48 -10.93
C CYS A 135 -6.93 -39.18 -12.10
N SER A 136 -5.82 -38.65 -12.61
CA SER A 136 -5.01 -39.33 -13.64
C SER A 136 -4.25 -40.57 -13.15
N SER A 137 -4.09 -40.74 -11.82
CA SER A 137 -3.36 -41.88 -11.25
C SER A 137 -4.23 -43.13 -11.00
N THR A 138 -5.56 -43.01 -10.99
CA THR A 138 -6.47 -44.11 -10.68
C THR A 138 -7.55 -44.25 -11.75
N SER A 139 -7.20 -44.92 -12.85
CA SER A 139 -7.98 -45.95 -13.56
C SER A 139 -7.79 -45.90 -15.08
N SER A 140 -7.19 -46.98 -15.58
CA SER A 140 -7.33 -47.56 -16.92
C SER A 140 -6.97 -46.71 -18.15
N PRO A 141 -6.02 -47.17 -19.00
CA PRO A 141 -5.67 -46.51 -20.24
C PRO A 141 -6.70 -46.86 -21.32
N MET A 142 -7.92 -46.31 -21.28
CA MET A 142 -8.89 -46.66 -22.35
C MET A 142 -10.05 -45.70 -22.62
N ARG A 143 -9.85 -44.36 -22.59
CA ARG A 143 -10.62 -43.49 -23.50
C ARG A 143 -10.12 -42.05 -23.59
N CYS A 144 -9.36 -41.80 -24.65
CA CYS A 144 -9.53 -40.59 -25.44
C CYS A 144 -10.95 -40.53 -26.00
N ARG A 145 -11.64 -39.40 -25.85
CA ARG A 145 -12.28 -38.73 -26.99
C ARG A 145 -12.66 -37.30 -26.64
N LEU A 146 -11.99 -36.39 -27.36
CA LEU A 146 -12.42 -35.10 -27.92
C LEU A 146 -13.42 -34.27 -27.11
#